data_AF-A0A353RKH5-F1
#
_entry.id   AF-A0A353RKH5-F1
#
_cell.length_a   1.000
_cell.length_b   1.000
_cell.length_c   1.000
_cell.angle_alpha   90.00
_cell.angle_beta   90.00
_cell.angle_gamma   90.00
#
_symmetry.space_group_name_H-M   'P 1'
#
loop_
_entity.id
_entity.type
_entity.pdbx_description
1 polymer ?
#
loop_
_entity_poly.entity_id
_entity_poly.type
_entity_poly.pdbx_seq_one_letter_code
_entity_poly.pdbx_strand_id
1 'polypeptide(L)'
;MEENKQNLQPVEEDTIDLVEILQKLWAKRKFILIVTGVAMALGLVVALLTPNQYTASCTLVPQTGERRTGGSLSGLAAMAGISLGDMTSGEVLSPNVYPNIIKNVEFQKELLHARYTFPDVPEPITYYHYATDKQYRKFNLLSAIKKYTIGLPGVIIGAIRGKPNENEAETGTVQDSIPRLTYTEQNVAKGLYDAFSLNLNQKEGYVQLSTT
;
A
#
# COMPACT_ATOMS: atom_id res chain seq x y z
N MET A 1 -12.01 -57.74 -61.15
CA MET A 1 -12.17 -56.46 -60.42
C MET A 1 -12.31 -56.83 -58.96
N GLU A 2 -11.21 -56.79 -58.21
CA GLU A 2 -11.19 -57.14 -56.79
C GLU A 2 -11.61 -55.92 -55.96
N GLU A 3 -12.61 -56.09 -55.10
CA GLU A 3 -13.08 -55.07 -54.17
C GLU A 3 -12.08 -54.87 -53.03
N ASN A 4 -11.55 -53.66 -52.94
CA ASN A 4 -10.68 -53.19 -51.86
C ASN A 4 -11.54 -52.92 -50.61
N LYS A 5 -11.51 -53.83 -49.63
CA LYS A 5 -12.13 -53.63 -48.31
C LYS A 5 -11.28 -52.67 -47.49
N GLN A 6 -11.69 -51.41 -47.46
CA GLN A 6 -11.17 -50.40 -46.53
C GLN A 6 -11.39 -50.85 -45.09
N ASN A 7 -10.28 -50.96 -44.36
CA ASN A 7 -10.22 -51.21 -42.93
C ASN A 7 -10.68 -49.94 -42.18
N LEU A 8 -11.96 -49.86 -41.83
CA LEU A 8 -12.46 -48.86 -40.90
C LEU A 8 -12.03 -49.28 -39.48
N GLN A 9 -10.96 -48.67 -38.98
CA GLN A 9 -10.67 -48.70 -37.55
C GLN A 9 -11.80 -47.95 -36.83
N PRO A 10 -12.43 -48.53 -35.80
CA PRO A 10 -13.40 -47.80 -35.01
C PRO A 10 -12.67 -46.67 -34.29
N VAL A 11 -13.12 -45.44 -34.49
CA VAL A 11 -12.80 -44.31 -33.62
C VAL A 11 -13.48 -44.63 -32.30
N GLU A 12 -12.71 -45.13 -31.32
CA GLU A 12 -13.20 -45.26 -29.95
C GLU A 12 -13.60 -43.87 -29.48
N GLU A 13 -14.91 -43.68 -29.29
CA GLU A 13 -15.43 -42.52 -28.59
C GLU A 13 -14.89 -42.60 -27.15
N ASP A 14 -13.90 -41.75 -26.84
CA ASP A 14 -13.34 -41.51 -25.50
C ASP A 14 -14.46 -41.02 -24.56
N THR A 15 -15.31 -41.93 -24.15
CA THR A 15 -16.33 -41.70 -23.14
C THR A 15 -15.62 -41.69 -21.80
N ILE A 16 -15.63 -40.51 -21.16
CA ILE A 16 -14.98 -40.32 -19.87
C ILE A 16 -15.71 -41.19 -18.82
N ASP A 17 -15.11 -42.31 -18.46
CA ASP A 17 -15.64 -43.18 -17.41
C ASP A 17 -15.33 -42.59 -16.02
N LEU A 18 -16.38 -42.05 -15.37
CA LEU A 18 -16.28 -41.46 -14.04
C LEU A 18 -15.80 -42.47 -12.99
N VAL A 19 -16.09 -43.75 -13.16
CA VAL A 19 -15.72 -44.81 -12.23
C VAL A 19 -14.21 -45.07 -12.30
N GLU A 20 -13.63 -45.01 -13.49
CA GLU A 20 -12.18 -45.20 -13.69
C GLU A 20 -11.37 -44.08 -13.06
N ILE A 21 -11.85 -42.83 -13.16
CA ILE A 21 -11.25 -41.67 -12.48
C ILE A 21 -11.30 -41.86 -10.96
N LEU A 22 -12.44 -42.30 -10.42
CA LEU A 22 -12.61 -42.49 -8.99
C LEU A 22 -11.70 -43.61 -8.45
N GLN A 23 -11.55 -44.71 -9.19
CA GLN A 23 -10.60 -45.78 -8.85
C GLN A 23 -9.15 -45.30 -8.87
N LYS A 24 -8.74 -44.53 -9.91
CA LYS A 24 -7.40 -43.93 -9.98
C LYS A 24 -7.11 -43.00 -8.80
N LEU A 25 -8.10 -42.21 -8.38
CA LEU A 25 -8.01 -41.33 -7.21
C LEU A 25 -7.84 -42.14 -5.91
N TRP A 26 -8.62 -43.21 -5.75
CA TRP A 26 -8.58 -44.08 -4.58
C TRP A 26 -7.28 -44.89 -4.49
N ALA A 27 -6.73 -45.32 -5.63
CA ALA A 27 -5.42 -45.98 -5.71
C ALA A 27 -4.29 -45.04 -5.25
N LYS A 28 -4.39 -43.75 -5.59
CA LYS A 28 -3.39 -42.72 -5.21
C LYS A 28 -3.74 -41.96 -3.93
N ARG A 29 -4.68 -42.44 -3.10
CA ARG A 29 -5.11 -41.76 -1.85
C ARG A 29 -3.96 -41.39 -0.91
N LYS A 30 -2.92 -42.23 -0.83
CA LYS A 30 -1.72 -41.94 -0.01
C LYS A 30 -0.94 -40.74 -0.56
N PHE A 31 -0.79 -40.65 -1.88
CA PHE A 31 -0.14 -39.50 -2.52
C PHE A 31 -0.92 -38.22 -2.28
N ILE A 32 -2.25 -38.27 -2.45
CA ILE A 32 -3.14 -37.14 -2.17
C ILE A 32 -3.01 -36.70 -0.70
N LEU A 33 -3.10 -37.63 0.25
CA LEU A 33 -2.97 -37.32 1.67
C LEU A 33 -1.60 -36.74 2.03
N ILE A 34 -0.51 -37.23 1.44
CA ILE A 34 0.83 -36.69 1.67
C ILE A 34 0.93 -35.26 1.12
N VAL A 35 0.50 -35.04 -0.13
CA VAL A 35 0.56 -33.70 -0.76
C VAL A 35 -0.32 -32.71 0.00
N THR A 36 -1.55 -33.10 0.36
CA THR A 36 -2.44 -32.28 1.18
C THR A 36 -1.84 -31.99 2.55
N GLY A 37 -1.24 -32.99 3.21
CA GLY A 37 -0.57 -32.82 4.49
C GLY A 37 0.61 -31.85 4.43
N VAL A 38 1.45 -31.96 3.40
CA VAL A 38 2.57 -31.03 3.16
C VAL A 38 2.07 -29.63 2.86
N ALA A 39 1.06 -29.48 2.00
CA ALA A 39 0.46 -28.18 1.69
C ALA A 39 -0.17 -27.54 2.94
N MET A 40 -0.85 -28.33 3.77
CA MET A 40 -1.43 -27.88 5.03
C MET A 40 -0.35 -27.44 6.02
N ALA A 41 0.73 -28.20 6.17
CA ALA A 41 1.86 -27.85 7.02
C ALA A 41 2.53 -26.56 6.54
N LEU A 42 2.78 -26.41 5.24
CA LEU A 42 3.35 -25.18 4.67
C LEU A 42 2.41 -23.98 4.87
N GLY A 43 1.11 -24.15 4.65
CA GLY A 43 0.11 -23.11 4.89
C GLY A 43 0.09 -22.66 6.35
N LEU A 44 0.20 -23.61 7.30
CA LEU A 44 0.25 -23.32 8.73
C LEU A 44 1.54 -22.58 9.12
N VAL A 45 2.68 -22.99 8.59
CA VAL A 45 3.96 -22.28 8.79
C VAL A 45 3.88 -20.84 8.27
N VAL A 46 3.31 -20.63 7.07
CA VAL A 46 3.10 -19.28 6.53
C VAL A 46 2.14 -18.46 7.38
N ALA A 47 1.04 -19.05 7.84
CA ALA A 47 0.06 -18.36 8.67
C ALA A 47 0.64 -17.92 10.02
N LEU A 48 1.42 -18.76 10.69
CA LEU A 48 2.04 -18.43 11.99
C LEU A 48 3.18 -17.42 11.90
N LEU A 49 3.89 -17.38 10.77
CA LEU A 49 5.05 -16.50 10.56
C LEU A 49 4.70 -15.20 9.84
N THR A 50 3.45 -15.02 9.40
CA THR A 50 2.98 -13.77 8.81
C THR A 50 2.58 -12.81 9.93
N PRO A 51 3.16 -11.59 10.01
CA PRO A 51 2.80 -10.62 11.03
C PRO A 51 1.39 -10.08 10.81
N ASN A 52 0.68 -9.80 11.91
CA ASN A 52 -0.63 -9.13 11.87
C ASN A 52 -0.50 -7.73 11.26
N GLN A 53 -1.42 -7.37 10.38
CA GLN A 53 -1.58 -6.04 9.81
C GLN A 53 -2.76 -5.33 10.47
N TYR A 54 -2.62 -4.04 10.73
CA TYR A 54 -3.63 -3.24 11.42
C TYR A 54 -3.94 -2.01 10.58
N THR A 55 -5.22 -1.78 10.30
CA THR A 55 -5.65 -0.58 9.59
C THR A 55 -6.03 0.50 10.59
N ALA A 56 -5.39 1.66 10.50
CA ALA A 56 -5.76 2.85 11.25
C ALA A 56 -6.45 3.86 10.33
N SER A 57 -7.57 4.41 10.77
CA SER A 57 -8.33 5.42 10.03
C SER A 57 -8.61 6.64 10.91
N CYS A 58 -8.50 7.82 10.32
CA CYS A 58 -8.80 9.10 10.95
C CYS A 58 -9.68 9.93 10.00
N THR A 59 -10.79 10.46 10.52
CA THR A 59 -11.68 11.37 9.78
C THR A 59 -11.55 12.76 10.36
N LEU A 60 -11.11 13.71 9.53
CA LEU A 60 -10.91 15.11 9.84
C LEU A 60 -12.10 15.91 9.30
N VAL A 61 -12.78 16.63 10.17
CA VAL A 61 -13.83 17.58 9.79
C VAL A 61 -13.30 19.00 10.01
N PRO A 62 -13.06 19.79 8.95
CA PRO A 62 -12.63 21.17 9.08
C PRO A 62 -13.71 21.96 9.82
N GLN A 63 -13.40 22.43 11.03
CA GLN A 63 -14.29 23.28 11.80
C GLN A 63 -14.31 24.65 11.15
N THR A 64 -15.34 24.97 10.34
CA THR A 64 -15.60 26.36 9.92
C THR A 64 -15.63 27.23 11.17
N GLY A 65 -14.69 28.17 11.30
CA GLY A 65 -14.58 29.04 12.45
C GLY A 65 -15.95 29.64 12.81
N GLU A 66 -16.18 29.79 14.12
CA GLU A 66 -17.41 30.29 14.72
C GLU A 66 -18.05 31.37 13.84
N ARG A 67 -19.21 31.05 13.24
CA ARG A 67 -19.91 31.92 12.32
C ARG A 67 -20.24 33.23 13.04
N ARG A 68 -19.35 34.23 12.95
CA ARG A 68 -19.68 35.60 13.33
C ARG A 68 -20.80 36.02 12.40
N THR A 69 -21.96 36.10 12.99
CA THR A 69 -23.26 36.15 12.34
C THR A 69 -23.36 37.50 11.63
N GLY A 70 -23.11 37.54 10.32
CA GLY A 70 -23.51 38.65 9.44
C GLY A 70 -25.03 38.66 9.21
N GLY A 71 -25.80 38.52 10.28
CA GLY A 71 -27.20 38.07 10.31
C GLY A 71 -28.26 39.03 9.77
N SER A 72 -27.89 40.15 9.14
CA SER A 72 -28.85 41.11 8.58
C SER A 72 -28.62 41.48 7.11
N LEU A 73 -27.40 41.36 6.60
CA LEU A 73 -27.06 41.80 5.24
C LEU A 73 -27.08 40.65 4.21
N SER A 74 -26.87 39.40 4.65
CA SER A 74 -26.92 38.22 3.78
C SER A 74 -28.32 37.98 3.20
N GLY A 75 -29.38 38.19 3.99
CA GLY A 75 -30.77 38.05 3.54
C GLY A 75 -31.19 39.12 2.53
N LEU A 76 -30.71 40.36 2.68
CA LEU A 76 -30.99 41.45 1.74
C LEU A 76 -30.23 41.28 0.42
N ALA A 77 -28.98 40.80 0.47
CA ALA A 77 -28.19 40.54 -0.73
C ALA A 77 -28.75 39.38 -1.58
N ALA A 78 -29.26 38.32 -0.93
CA ALA A 78 -29.95 37.24 -1.60
C ALA A 78 -31.22 37.74 -2.34
N MET A 79 -31.95 38.69 -1.76
CA MET A 79 -33.10 39.34 -2.41
C MET A 79 -32.70 40.27 -3.56
N ALA A 80 -31.52 40.87 -3.50
CA ALA A 80 -30.97 41.70 -4.58
C ALA A 80 -30.29 40.88 -5.70
N GLY A 81 -30.27 39.55 -5.60
CA GLY A 81 -29.60 38.67 -6.57
C GLY A 81 -28.07 38.72 -6.51
N ILE A 82 -27.50 39.29 -5.44
CA ILE A 82 -26.06 39.42 -5.27
C ILE A 82 -25.59 38.27 -4.38
N SER A 83 -24.86 37.32 -4.97
CA SER A 83 -24.15 36.31 -4.19
C SER A 83 -22.95 36.98 -3.54
N LEU A 84 -23.07 37.34 -2.26
CA LEU A 84 -21.89 37.51 -1.42
C LEU A 84 -21.28 36.12 -1.28
N GLY A 85 -20.37 35.80 -2.20
CA GLY A 85 -19.53 34.61 -2.11
C GLY A 85 -18.94 34.54 -0.71
N ASP A 86 -18.80 33.31 -0.23
CA ASP A 86 -18.41 32.90 1.12
C ASP A 86 -17.30 33.78 1.71
N MET A 87 -17.68 34.94 2.27
CA MET A 87 -16.79 35.88 2.92
C MET A 87 -16.58 35.44 4.37
N THR A 88 -16.36 34.15 4.54
CA THR A 88 -15.90 33.56 5.80
C THR A 88 -14.40 33.77 5.88
N SER A 89 -14.03 34.96 6.36
CA SER A 89 -12.70 35.18 6.92
C SER A 89 -12.59 34.35 8.21
N GLY A 90 -12.07 33.13 8.09
CA GLY A 90 -11.86 32.25 9.23
C GLY A 90 -11.15 30.97 8.81
N GLU A 91 -9.81 31.01 8.86
CA GLU A 91 -8.85 29.97 9.31
C GLU A 91 -9.01 28.52 8.83
N VAL A 92 -9.86 28.24 7.84
CA VAL A 92 -10.29 26.87 7.57
C VAL A 92 -9.84 26.47 6.18
N LEU A 93 -8.82 25.63 6.17
CA LEU A 93 -8.27 25.04 4.97
C LEU A 93 -9.34 24.19 4.27
N SER A 94 -9.59 24.46 3.00
CA SER A 94 -10.45 23.61 2.17
C SER A 94 -9.91 22.17 2.18
N PRO A 95 -10.78 21.14 2.26
CA PRO A 95 -10.40 19.74 2.08
C PRO A 95 -9.48 19.49 0.87
N ASN A 96 -9.61 20.30 -0.18
CA ASN A 96 -8.80 20.19 -1.40
C ASN A 96 -7.32 20.58 -1.23
N VAL A 97 -6.95 21.24 -0.13
CA VAL A 97 -5.55 21.65 0.14
C VAL A 97 -4.75 20.52 0.80
N TYR A 98 -5.40 19.63 1.56
CA TYR A 98 -4.76 18.53 2.28
C TYR A 98 -3.93 17.58 1.40
N PRO A 99 -4.36 17.17 0.20
CA PRO A 99 -3.51 16.40 -0.71
C PRO A 99 -2.18 17.07 -1.03
N ASN A 100 -2.17 18.40 -1.13
CA ASN A 100 -0.97 19.17 -1.45
C ASN A 100 -0.04 19.31 -0.24
N ILE A 101 -0.61 19.43 0.97
CA ILE A 101 0.16 19.44 2.22
C ILE A 101 0.88 18.09 2.38
N ILE A 102 0.17 16.99 2.16
CA ILE A 102 0.73 15.64 2.31
C ILE A 102 1.83 15.36 1.28
N LYS A 103 1.75 15.96 0.08
CA LYS A 103 2.77 15.84 -0.96
C LYS A 103 3.97 16.79 -0.78
N ASN A 104 3.90 17.72 0.17
CA ASN A 104 4.96 18.70 0.39
C ASN A 104 6.23 18.01 0.93
N VAL A 105 7.39 18.36 0.38
CA VAL A 105 8.68 17.74 0.73
C VAL A 105 9.06 17.99 2.20
N GLU A 106 8.77 19.17 2.73
CA GLU A 106 9.06 19.51 4.12
C GLU A 106 8.18 18.70 5.07
N PHE A 107 6.88 18.61 4.76
CA PHE A 107 5.96 17.75 5.51
C PHE A 107 6.39 16.29 5.48
N GLN A 108 6.85 15.80 4.32
CA GLN A 108 7.40 14.45 4.18
C GLN A 108 8.61 14.22 5.08
N LYS A 109 9.56 15.16 5.11
CA LYS A 109 10.73 15.08 5.99
C LYS A 109 10.33 15.07 7.46
N GLU A 110 9.45 15.98 7.85
CA GLU A 110 8.98 16.09 9.22
C GLU A 110 8.27 14.79 9.64
N LEU A 111 7.47 14.20 8.76
CA LEU A 111 6.81 12.91 9.00
C LEU A 111 7.81 11.75 9.13
N LEU A 112 8.84 11.69 8.29
CA LEU A 112 9.86 10.63 8.34
C LEU A 112 10.71 10.71 9.63
N HIS A 113 10.99 11.93 10.09
CA HIS A 113 11.83 12.19 11.27
C HIS A 113 11.03 12.43 12.56
N ALA A 114 9.69 12.37 12.49
CA ALA A 114 8.82 12.38 13.64
C ALA A 114 9.14 11.20 14.56
N ARG A 115 9.15 11.45 15.87
CA ARG A 115 9.47 10.45 16.89
C ARG A 115 8.20 9.78 17.40
N TYR A 116 8.21 8.45 17.38
CA TYR A 116 7.11 7.61 17.83
C TYR A 116 7.57 6.73 18.99
N THR A 117 6.69 6.56 19.97
CA THR A 117 6.93 5.67 21.11
C THR A 117 6.21 4.36 20.88
N PHE A 118 6.93 3.25 21.00
CA PHE A 118 6.38 1.90 20.86
C PHE A 118 6.47 1.17 22.19
N PRO A 119 5.49 0.33 22.57
CA PRO A 119 5.54 -0.42 23.82
C PRO A 119 6.80 -1.29 23.97
N ASP A 120 7.35 -1.77 22.85
CA ASP A 120 8.48 -2.71 22.82
C ASP A 120 9.86 -2.00 22.74
N VAL A 121 9.89 -0.66 22.67
CA VAL A 121 11.13 0.12 22.50
C VAL A 121 11.22 1.21 23.58
N PRO A 122 12.29 1.25 24.39
CA PRO A 122 12.38 2.16 25.54
C PRO A 122 12.53 3.64 25.13
N GLU A 123 13.07 3.91 23.95
CA GLU A 123 13.31 5.27 23.46
C GLU A 123 12.46 5.58 22.22
N PRO A 124 11.96 6.82 22.06
CA PRO A 124 11.24 7.22 20.86
C PRO A 124 12.13 7.14 19.61
N ILE A 125 11.69 6.38 18.60
CA ILE A 125 12.41 6.20 17.34
C ILE A 125 11.72 6.95 16.20
N THR A 126 12.49 7.33 15.17
CA THR A 126 11.90 7.93 13.97
C THR A 126 11.35 6.88 13.02
N TYR A 127 10.36 7.24 12.21
CA TYR A 127 9.86 6.34 11.17
C TYR A 127 10.96 5.95 10.17
N TYR A 128 11.85 6.88 9.83
CA TYR A 128 13.02 6.61 8.99
C TYR A 128 13.90 5.48 9.55
N HIS A 129 14.19 5.51 10.85
CA HIS A 129 14.98 4.45 11.51
C HIS A 129 14.20 3.15 11.58
N TYR A 130 12.92 3.20 11.93
CA TYR A 130 12.05 2.02 11.95
C TYR A 130 12.01 1.30 10.59
N ALA A 131 11.94 2.04 9.49
CA ALA A 131 11.86 1.49 8.14
C ALA A 131 13.21 0.99 7.59
N THR A 132 14.32 1.59 8.01
CA THR A 132 15.65 1.33 7.43
C THR A 132 16.47 0.34 8.26
N ASP A 133 16.31 0.35 9.58
CA ASP A 133 17.10 -0.46 10.48
C ASP A 133 16.62 -1.91 10.52
N LYS A 134 17.57 -2.85 10.52
CA LYS A 134 17.29 -4.28 10.55
C LYS A 134 16.71 -4.72 11.89
N GLN A 135 16.99 -4.01 12.98
CA GLN A 135 16.53 -4.38 14.32
C GLN A 135 15.01 -4.31 14.48
N TYR A 136 14.34 -3.41 13.74
CA TYR A 136 12.88 -3.24 13.81
C TYR A 136 12.12 -3.98 12.70
N ARG A 137 12.84 -4.52 11.72
CA ARG A 137 12.23 -5.21 10.59
C ARG A 137 11.74 -6.60 11.02
N LYS A 138 10.45 -6.73 11.28
CA LYS A 138 9.80 -8.04 11.46
C LYS A 138 10.01 -8.89 10.20
N PHE A 139 10.40 -10.14 10.41
CA PHE A 139 10.61 -11.08 9.32
C PHE A 139 9.28 -11.33 8.59
N ASN A 140 9.25 -11.08 7.29
CA ASN A 140 8.08 -11.34 6.45
C ASN A 140 8.45 -12.38 5.39
N LEU A 141 8.03 -13.62 5.61
CA LEU A 141 8.28 -14.75 4.70
C LEU A 141 7.79 -14.50 3.28
N LEU A 142 6.60 -13.90 3.12
CA LEU A 142 6.04 -13.59 1.82
C LEU A 142 6.92 -12.60 1.06
N SER A 143 7.46 -11.60 1.76
CA SER A 143 8.41 -10.65 1.16
C SER A 143 9.72 -11.32 0.75
N ALA A 144 10.23 -12.26 1.56
CA ALA A 144 11.41 -13.03 1.22
C ALA A 144 11.17 -13.91 -0.02
N ILE A 145 10.07 -14.68 -0.05
CA ILE A 145 9.71 -15.51 -1.20
C ILE A 145 9.55 -14.67 -2.46
N LYS A 146 8.82 -13.54 -2.40
CA LYS A 146 8.65 -12.64 -3.56
C LYS A 146 9.99 -12.08 -4.06
N LYS A 147 10.89 -11.70 -3.15
CA LYS A 147 12.22 -11.18 -3.49
C LYS A 147 13.07 -12.22 -4.22
N TYR A 148 13.03 -13.48 -3.80
CA TYR A 148 13.87 -14.55 -4.35
C TYR A 148 13.22 -15.40 -5.44
N THR A 149 11.94 -15.17 -5.76
CA THR A 149 11.26 -15.84 -6.89
C THR A 149 11.13 -14.89 -8.07
N ILE A 150 10.28 -13.87 -7.95
CA ILE A 150 9.93 -12.94 -9.04
C ILE A 150 10.90 -11.75 -9.09
N GLY A 151 11.39 -11.30 -7.94
CA GLY A 151 12.31 -10.16 -7.83
C GLY A 151 13.78 -10.49 -8.12
N LEU A 152 14.12 -11.76 -8.36
CA LEU A 152 15.49 -12.24 -8.47
C LEU A 152 16.31 -11.52 -9.57
N PRO A 153 15.77 -11.24 -10.77
CA PRO A 153 16.51 -10.52 -11.81
C PRO A 153 16.96 -9.13 -11.35
N GLY A 154 16.10 -8.41 -10.60
CA GLY A 154 16.42 -7.08 -10.09
C GLY A 154 17.49 -7.08 -8.99
N VAL A 155 17.50 -8.11 -8.14
CA VAL A 155 18.53 -8.28 -7.10
C VAL A 155 19.91 -8.50 -7.71
N ILE A 156 19.99 -9.31 -8.78
CA ILE A 156 21.24 -9.59 -9.48
C ILE A 156 21.75 -8.32 -10.18
N ILE A 157 20.89 -7.59 -10.88
CA ILE A 157 21.25 -6.32 -11.54
C ILE A 157 21.72 -5.28 -10.52
N GLY A 158 21.04 -5.16 -9.38
CA GLY A 158 21.42 -4.24 -8.30
C GLY A 158 22.76 -4.58 -7.63
N ALA A 159 23.10 -5.88 -7.52
CA ALA A 159 24.40 -6.31 -6.99
C ALA A 159 25.56 -5.97 -7.95
N ILE A 160 25.32 -6.02 -9.27
CA ILE A 160 26.33 -5.71 -10.29
C ILE A 160 26.50 -4.20 -10.48
N ARG A 161 25.40 -3.43 -10.45
CA ARG A 161 25.40 -1.99 -10.76
C ARG A 161 25.89 -1.09 -9.62
N GLY A 162 26.06 -1.64 -8.42
CA GLY A 162 26.43 -0.87 -7.22
C GLY A 162 25.27 0.01 -6.73
N LYS A 163 25.28 0.35 -5.43
CA LYS A 163 24.33 1.33 -4.91
C LYS A 163 24.72 2.72 -5.42
N PRO A 164 23.77 3.59 -5.82
CA PRO A 164 24.08 4.97 -6.12
C PRO A 164 24.75 5.62 -4.89
N ASN A 165 25.81 6.40 -5.12
CA ASN A 165 26.60 7.02 -4.06
C ASN A 165 25.71 7.96 -3.22
N GLU A 166 25.72 7.75 -1.90
CA GLU A 166 24.91 8.49 -0.90
C GLU A 166 25.46 9.89 -0.56
N ASN A 167 26.65 10.25 -1.08
CA ASN A 167 27.33 11.51 -0.77
C ASN A 167 27.19 12.55 -1.90
N GLU A 168 25.97 12.83 -2.34
CA GLU A 168 25.66 14.03 -3.13
C GLU A 168 24.39 14.69 -2.57
N ALA A 169 24.41 14.98 -1.27
CA ALA A 169 23.70 16.13 -0.73
C ALA A 169 24.78 17.14 -0.37
N GLU A 170 25.04 18.06 -1.30
CA GLU A 170 26.02 19.11 -1.16
C GLU A 170 25.82 19.88 0.16
N THR A 171 26.93 20.09 0.87
CA THR A 171 27.11 21.14 1.86
C THR A 171 27.00 22.49 1.15
N GLY A 172 25.78 22.90 0.82
CA GLY A 172 25.47 24.24 0.36
C GLY A 172 25.23 25.13 1.58
N THR A 173 26.01 26.21 1.68
CA THR A 173 25.84 27.27 2.68
C THR A 173 24.37 27.67 2.83
N VAL A 174 23.97 27.75 4.10
CA VAL A 174 22.72 28.32 4.61
C VAL A 174 22.24 29.46 3.71
N GLN A 175 20.98 29.37 3.26
CA GLN A 175 20.14 30.47 2.75
C GLN A 175 19.75 30.50 1.24
N ASP A 176 19.57 29.37 0.54
CA ASP A 176 18.62 29.33 -0.62
C ASP A 176 18.26 27.90 -1.15
N SER A 177 18.28 26.87 -0.31
CA SER A 177 18.14 25.50 -0.79
C SER A 177 16.68 25.05 -0.76
N ILE A 178 16.05 24.90 -1.93
CA ILE A 178 14.75 24.22 -2.08
C ILE A 178 14.83 22.87 -1.34
N PRO A 179 13.91 22.57 -0.40
CA PRO A 179 13.96 21.32 0.34
C PRO A 179 13.79 20.12 -0.60
N ARG A 180 14.71 19.15 -0.47
CA ARG A 180 14.75 17.91 -1.28
C ARG A 180 14.93 16.71 -0.39
N LEU A 181 14.29 15.60 -0.72
CA LEU A 181 14.52 14.30 -0.09
C LEU A 181 15.75 13.64 -0.69
N THR A 182 16.56 12.99 0.15
CA THR A 182 17.62 12.09 -0.30
C THR A 182 17.01 10.85 -0.97
N TYR A 183 17.83 10.09 -1.71
CA TYR A 183 17.37 8.87 -2.38
C TYR A 183 16.77 7.84 -1.40
N THR A 184 17.36 7.69 -0.22
CA THR A 184 16.86 6.76 0.80
C THR A 184 15.56 7.26 1.42
N GLU A 185 15.48 8.54 1.78
CA GLU A 185 14.24 9.13 2.28
C GLU A 185 13.11 9.04 1.25
N GLN A 186 13.40 9.26 -0.04
CA GLN A 186 12.40 9.12 -1.10
C GLN A 186 11.85 7.69 -1.20
N ASN A 187 12.71 6.67 -1.08
CA ASN A 187 12.26 5.28 -1.08
C ASN A 187 11.40 4.93 0.14
N VAL A 188 11.79 5.42 1.31
CA VAL A 188 11.02 5.23 2.56
C VAL A 188 9.68 5.95 2.49
N ALA A 189 9.67 7.22 2.04
CA ALA A 189 8.46 7.99 1.84
C ALA A 189 7.52 7.31 0.83
N LYS A 190 8.05 6.82 -0.30
CA LYS A 190 7.25 6.11 -1.29
C LYS A 190 6.55 4.89 -0.70
N GLY A 191 7.27 4.05 0.04
CA GLY A 191 6.68 2.88 0.70
C GLY A 191 5.60 3.26 1.72
N LEU A 192 5.81 4.37 2.43
CA LEU A 192 4.82 4.92 3.35
C LEU A 192 3.56 5.42 2.63
N TYR A 193 3.71 6.17 1.52
CA TYR A 193 2.58 6.68 0.73
C TYR A 193 1.82 5.63 -0.03
N ASP A 194 2.47 4.54 -0.45
CA ASP A 194 1.80 3.40 -1.06
C ASP A 194 0.84 2.71 -0.08
N ALA A 195 1.10 2.81 1.24
CA ALA A 195 0.23 2.31 2.29
C ALA A 195 -0.84 3.31 2.74
N PHE A 196 -0.74 4.59 2.35
CA PHE A 196 -1.71 5.63 2.71
C PHE A 196 -2.84 5.71 1.70
N SER A 197 -4.07 5.81 2.21
CA SER A 197 -5.27 6.13 1.43
C SER A 197 -5.86 7.44 1.92
N LEU A 198 -6.09 8.37 0.98
CA LEU A 198 -6.76 9.64 1.23
C LEU A 198 -8.09 9.66 0.48
N ASN A 199 -9.19 9.83 1.21
CA ASN A 199 -10.51 10.03 0.65
C ASN A 199 -11.01 11.45 0.97
N LEU A 200 -11.42 12.17 -0.08
CA LEU A 200 -11.95 13.53 0.03
C LEU A 200 -13.44 13.49 -0.26
N ASN A 201 -14.28 13.82 0.73
CA ASN A 201 -15.71 13.99 0.51
C ASN A 201 -16.05 15.47 0.53
N GLN A 202 -16.09 16.09 -0.65
CA GLN A 202 -16.41 17.51 -0.80
C GLN A 202 -17.87 17.84 -0.43
N LYS A 203 -18.79 16.88 -0.55
CA LYS A 203 -20.21 17.07 -0.25
C LYS A 203 -20.46 17.14 1.25
N GLU A 204 -19.81 16.25 1.99
CA GLU A 204 -19.93 16.17 3.46
C GLU A 204 -18.83 16.96 4.18
N GLY A 205 -17.86 17.50 3.43
CA GLY A 205 -16.84 18.42 3.91
C GLY A 205 -15.71 17.78 4.70
N TYR A 206 -15.59 16.45 4.77
CA TYR A 206 -14.55 15.77 5.55
C TYR A 206 -13.39 15.21 4.69
N VAL A 207 -12.26 15.01 5.35
CA VAL A 207 -11.06 14.33 4.82
C VAL A 207 -10.84 13.06 5.63
N GLN A 208 -10.79 11.91 4.98
CA GLN A 208 -10.47 10.64 5.64
C GLN A 208 -9.08 10.16 5.23
N LEU A 209 -8.27 9.84 6.23
CA LEU A 209 -6.96 9.24 6.09
C LEU A 209 -7.03 7.81 6.61
N SER A 210 -6.50 6.85 5.86
CA SER A 210 -6.33 5.47 6.32
C SER A 210 -4.96 4.93 5.95
N THR A 211 -4.41 4.05 6.78
CA THR A 211 -3.14 3.35 6.53
C THR A 211 -3.26 1.89 6.97
N THR A 212 -2.57 0.97 6.27
CA THR A 212 -2.60 -0.49 6.52
C THR A 212 -1.19 -1.08 6.56
#